data_AF-B1I929-F1
#
_entry.id   AF-B1I929-F1
#
_cell.length_a   1.000
_cell.length_b   1.000
_cell.length_c   1.000
_cell.angle_alpha   90.00
_cell.angle_beta   90.00
_cell.angle_gamma   90.00
#
_symmetry.space_group_name_H-M   'P 1'
#
loop_
_entity.id
_entity.type
_entity.pdbx_description
1 polymer ?
#
loop_
_entity_poly.entity_id
_entity_poly.type
_entity_poly.pdbx_seq_one_letter_code
_entity_poly.pdbx_strand_id
1 'polypeptide(L)' 'MKSIRKRHKELTHATPHKLRHTGATLAKKAGMSLEAISKALTHSDTGTTQIYVNTSNVVPMTVGEFALKSLKQ' A
#
# COMPACT_ATOMS: atom_id res chain seq x y z
N MET A 1 -14.72 -13.60 -10.19
CA MET A 1 -15.41 -13.18 -8.94
C MET A 1 -16.75 -13.85 -8.68
N LYS A 2 -17.58 -14.20 -9.69
CA LYS A 2 -18.90 -14.85 -9.46
C LYS A 2 -18.82 -16.13 -8.62
N SER A 3 -17.81 -16.97 -8.86
CA SER A 3 -17.58 -18.21 -8.12
C SER A 3 -17.19 -17.98 -6.64
N ILE A 4 -16.41 -16.94 -6.35
CA ILE A 4 -16.08 -16.55 -4.96
C ILE A 4 -17.33 -16.04 -4.27
N ARG A 5 -18.07 -15.11 -4.91
CA ARG A 5 -19.34 -14.58 -4.35
C ARG A 5 -20.39 -15.67 -4.10
N LYS A 6 -20.42 -16.72 -4.92
CA LYS A 6 -21.33 -17.86 -4.73
C LYS A 6 -20.93 -18.70 -3.51
N ARG A 7 -19.64 -18.92 -3.31
CA ARG A 7 -19.08 -19.76 -2.24
C ARG A 7 -18.97 -19.05 -0.89
N HIS A 8 -18.74 -17.74 -0.91
CA HIS A 8 -18.52 -16.90 0.25
C HIS A 8 -19.47 -15.70 0.21
N LYS A 9 -20.69 -15.89 0.72
CA LYS A 9 -21.74 -14.86 0.70
C LYS A 9 -21.57 -13.84 1.83
N GLU A 10 -20.89 -14.25 2.90
CA GLU A 10 -20.52 -13.46 4.06
C GLU A 10 -19.44 -12.41 3.75
N LEU A 11 -18.65 -12.63 2.70
CA LEU A 11 -17.60 -11.70 2.31
C LEU A 11 -18.16 -10.47 1.60
N THR A 12 -17.56 -9.33 1.88
CA THR A 12 -17.84 -8.08 1.16
C THR A 12 -17.50 -8.23 -0.33
N HIS A 13 -18.22 -7.49 -1.18
CA HIS A 13 -18.01 -7.57 -2.62
C HIS A 13 -16.58 -7.14 -3.02
N ALA A 14 -15.81 -8.11 -3.48
CA ALA A 14 -14.47 -7.93 -4.01
C ALA A 14 -14.48 -7.74 -5.53
N THR A 15 -13.65 -6.82 -6.00
CA THR A 15 -13.33 -6.61 -7.41
C THR A 15 -11.84 -6.90 -7.66
N PRO A 16 -11.42 -7.26 -8.88
CA PRO A 16 -10.01 -7.48 -9.18
C PRO A 16 -9.13 -6.30 -8.76
N HIS A 17 -9.62 -5.08 -8.94
CA HIS A 17 -8.92 -3.87 -8.52
C HIS A 17 -8.72 -3.81 -6.99
N LYS A 18 -9.75 -4.10 -6.16
CA LYS A 18 -9.59 -4.17 -4.70
C LYS A 18 -8.57 -5.24 -4.25
N LEU A 19 -8.52 -6.38 -4.94
CA LEU A 19 -7.52 -7.41 -4.65
C LEU A 19 -6.11 -6.93 -5.00
N ARG A 20 -5.94 -6.12 -6.04
CA ARG A 20 -4.65 -5.49 -6.38
C ARG A 20 -4.16 -4.57 -5.26
N HIS A 21 -5.04 -3.76 -4.66
CA HIS A 21 -4.69 -2.97 -3.46
C HIS A 21 -4.30 -3.87 -2.28
N THR A 22 -5.04 -4.96 -2.08
CA THR A 22 -4.76 -5.92 -1.01
C THR A 22 -3.37 -6.54 -1.18
N GLY A 23 -3.01 -6.94 -2.40
CA GLY A 23 -1.68 -7.45 -2.73
C GLY A 23 -0.56 -6.44 -2.47
N ALA A 24 -0.74 -5.19 -2.91
CA ALA A 24 0.21 -4.10 -2.65
C ALA A 24 0.40 -3.84 -1.14
N THR A 25 -0.71 -3.82 -0.41
CA THR A 25 -0.71 -3.62 1.05
C THR A 25 0.02 -4.76 1.77
N LEU A 26 -0.22 -6.01 1.41
CA LEU A 26 0.47 -7.17 1.99
C LEU A 26 1.97 -7.17 1.68
N ALA A 27 2.35 -6.85 0.44
CA ALA A 27 3.75 -6.71 0.05
C ALA A 27 4.47 -5.63 0.87
N LYS A 28 3.82 -4.47 1.08
CA LYS A 28 4.40 -3.41 1.90
C LYS A 28 4.57 -3.83 3.36
N LYS A 29 3.57 -4.52 3.93
CA LYS A 29 3.65 -5.07 5.30
C LYS A 29 4.73 -6.14 5.45
N ALA A 30 5.01 -6.91 4.40
CA ALA A 30 6.10 -7.87 4.35
C ALA A 30 7.49 -7.21 4.20
N GLY A 31 7.58 -5.88 4.21
CA GLY A 31 8.84 -5.14 4.15
C GLY A 31 9.31 -4.80 2.74
N MET A 32 8.52 -5.08 1.69
CA MET A 32 8.91 -4.70 0.34
C MET A 32 8.94 -3.17 0.18
N SER A 33 9.92 -2.69 -0.60
CA SER A 33 10.03 -1.27 -0.94
C SER A 33 8.85 -0.84 -1.84
N LEU A 34 8.49 0.45 -1.79
CA LEU A 34 7.37 0.94 -2.59
C LEU A 34 7.71 0.88 -4.09
N GLU A 35 8.99 1.03 -4.45
CA GLU A 35 9.54 0.96 -5.79
C GLU A 35 9.44 -0.46 -6.34
N ALA A 36 9.76 -1.48 -5.52
CA ALA A 36 9.64 -2.87 -5.91
C ALA A 36 8.17 -3.25 -6.17
N ILE A 37 7.26 -2.78 -5.32
CA ILE A 37 5.81 -2.96 -5.51
C ILE A 37 5.36 -2.22 -6.77
N SER A 38 5.81 -0.98 -6.97
CA SER A 38 5.48 -0.17 -8.15
C SER A 38 5.91 -0.86 -9.44
N LYS A 39 7.11 -1.44 -9.47
CA LYS A 39 7.63 -2.22 -10.59
C LYS A 39 6.82 -3.49 -10.83
N ALA A 40 6.46 -4.22 -9.78
CA ALA A 40 5.64 -5.43 -9.88
C ALA A 40 4.21 -5.12 -10.38
N LEU A 41 3.68 -3.94 -10.06
CA LEU A 41 2.40 -3.44 -10.56
C LEU A 41 2.53 -2.68 -11.89
N THR A 42 3.71 -2.65 -12.50
CA THR A 42 3.98 -1.97 -13.78
C THR A 42 3.53 -0.49 -13.80
N HIS A 43 3.65 0.20 -12.67
CA HIS A 43 3.35 1.63 -12.58
C HIS A 43 4.59 2.44 -12.97
N SER A 44 4.35 3.52 -13.72
CA SER A 44 5.39 4.49 -14.13
C SER A 44 5.85 5.38 -12.98
N ASP A 45 4.96 5.62 -12.01
CA ASP A 45 5.23 6.47 -10.85
C ASP A 45 4.90 5.76 -9.53
N THR A 46 5.75 5.97 -8.53
CA THR A 46 5.58 5.44 -7.18
C THR A 46 4.43 6.12 -6.44
N GLY A 47 4.12 7.38 -6.75
CA GLY A 47 2.94 8.08 -6.23
C GLY A 47 1.63 7.38 -6.60
N THR A 48 1.54 6.85 -7.81
CA THR A 48 0.40 5.99 -8.21
C THR A 48 0.28 4.76 -7.32
N THR A 49 1.42 4.12 -6.97
CA THR A 49 1.45 2.94 -6.09
C THR A 49 1.02 3.26 -4.66
N GLN A 50 1.21 4.48 -4.16
CA GLN A 50 0.75 4.87 -2.82
C GLN A 50 -0.77 4.73 -2.66
N ILE A 51 -1.54 5.01 -3.73
CA ILE A 51 -3.00 4.85 -3.73
C ILE A 51 -3.40 3.37 -3.56
N TYR A 52 -2.51 2.43 -3.92
CA TYR A 52 -2.75 0.99 -3.79
C TYR A 52 -2.44 0.44 -2.39
N VAL A 53 -1.71 1.17 -1.57
CA VAL A 53 -1.19 0.69 -0.29
C VAL A 53 -2.00 1.30 0.86
N ASN A 54 -2.74 0.46 1.58
CA ASN A 54 -3.52 0.86 2.75
C ASN A 54 -2.71 0.70 4.05
N THR A 55 -1.55 1.37 4.14
CA THR A 55 -0.71 1.39 5.34
C THR A 55 -0.26 2.81 5.65
N SER A 56 -0.09 3.15 6.93
CA SER A 56 0.50 4.43 7.31
C SER A 56 1.90 4.60 6.74
N ASN A 57 2.26 5.83 6.35
CA ASN A 57 3.62 6.18 5.99
C ASN A 57 4.49 6.14 7.25
N VAL A 58 5.36 5.13 7.35
CA VAL A 58 6.33 5.05 8.45
C VAL A 58 7.61 5.74 8.01
N VAL A 59 7.92 6.87 8.64
CA VAL A 59 9.22 7.53 8.49
C VAL A 59 10.11 7.05 9.62
N PRO A 60 11.30 6.47 9.36
CA PRO A 60 12.24 6.04 10.39
C PRO A 60 13.00 7.26 10.94
N MET A 61 12.26 8.25 11.42
CA MET A 61 12.79 9.47 12.02
C MET A 61 11.97 9.74 13.27
N THR A 62 12.65 10.06 14.37
CA THR A 62 11.94 10.43 15.59
C THR A 62 11.26 11.79 15.40
N VAL A 63 10.13 11.99 16.06
CA VAL A 63 9.37 13.25 15.97
C VAL A 63 10.24 14.45 16.40
N GLY A 64 11.15 14.22 17.35
CA GLY A 64 12.13 15.22 17.82
C GLY A 64 13.17 15.59 16.78
N GLU A 65 13.75 14.62 16.06
CA GLU A 65 14.68 14.87 14.95
C GLU A 65 14.01 15.62 13.80
N PHE A 66 12.76 15.25 13.48
CA PHE A 66 11.98 15.94 12.46
C PHE A 66 11.75 17.41 12.85
N ALA A 67 11.27 17.66 14.07
CA ALA A 67 11.05 19.01 14.58
C ALA A 67 12.34 19.86 14.61
N LEU A 68 13.46 19.29 15.09
CA LEU A 68 14.75 19.98 15.13
C LEU A 68 15.24 20.36 13.73
N LYS A 69 15.03 19.47 12.73
CA LYS A 69 15.40 19.74 11.34
C LYS A 69 14.54 20.87 10.74
N SER A 70 13.25 20.89 11.03
CA SER A 70 12.34 21.96 10.59
C SER A 70 12.64 23.32 11.24
N LEU A 71 13.16 23.34 12.47
CA LEU A 71 13.55 24.56 13.17
C LEU A 71 14.90 25.14 12.74
N LYS A 72 15.75 24.33 12.08
CA LYS A 72 17.06 24.74 11.55
C LYS A 72 17.01 25.20 10.09
N GLN A 73 15.82 25.35 9.52
CA GLN A 73 15.60 25.94 8.19
C GLN A 73 15.38 27.44 8.27
#